data_AF-A0A8G2C4S4-F1
#
_entry.id   AF-A0A8G2C4S4-F1
#
_cell.length_a   1.000
_cell.length_b   1.000
_cell.length_c   1.000
_cell.angle_alpha   90.00
_cell.angle_beta   90.00
_cell.angle_gamma   90.00
#
_symmetry.space_group_name_H-M   'P 1'
#
loop_
_entity.id
_entity.type
_entity.pdbx_description
1 polymer ?
#
loop_
_entity_poly.entity_id
_entity_poly.type
_entity_poly.pdbx_seq_one_letter_code
_entity_poly.pdbx_strand_id
1 'polypeptide(L)'
;MRPKIRTGYPVTIHGQAFTKVGIVCDASAYDTRDTLEVVYVDAAFKARRTLVVWRNDRFEWSEPSYPGVNVENDPDYDLYVTTVKNGRY
;
A
#
# COMPACT_ATOMS: atom_id res chain seq x y z
N MET A 1 -8.60 -0.03 18.09
CA MET A 1 -7.14 0.26 18.03
C MET A 1 -6.72 0.12 16.58
N ARG A 2 -6.02 1.10 15.99
CA ARG A 2 -5.61 1.03 14.57
C ARG A 2 -4.39 0.10 14.40
N PRO A 3 -4.39 -0.82 13.42
CA PRO A 3 -3.27 -1.74 13.23
C PRO A 3 -2.09 -1.08 12.52
N LYS A 4 -0.87 -1.55 12.82
CA LYS A 4 0.34 -1.13 12.11
C LYS A 4 0.49 -1.93 10.83
N ILE A 5 0.78 -1.27 9.71
CA ILE A 5 1.18 -1.93 8.46
C ILE A 5 2.65 -2.37 8.56
N ARG A 6 2.95 -3.58 8.10
CA ARG A 6 4.30 -4.16 8.10
C ARG A 6 4.74 -4.46 6.67
N THR A 7 5.98 -4.13 6.35
CA THR A 7 6.61 -4.50 5.08
C THR A 7 6.73 -6.02 4.96
N GLY A 8 6.57 -6.55 3.75
CA GLY A 8 6.55 -7.98 3.45
C GLY A 8 5.23 -8.69 3.72
N TYR A 9 4.26 -8.04 4.39
CA TYR A 9 2.96 -8.65 4.69
C TYR A 9 1.88 -8.23 3.70
N PRO A 10 0.88 -9.11 3.47
CA PRO A 10 -0.28 -8.75 2.67
C PRO A 10 -1.12 -7.67 3.37
N VAL A 11 -1.60 -6.72 2.60
CA VAL A 11 -2.59 -5.71 2.99
C VAL A 11 -3.79 -5.77 2.05
N THR A 12 -4.98 -5.71 2.63
CA THR A 12 -6.23 -5.51 1.88
C THR A 12 -6.63 -4.04 2.00
N ILE A 13 -6.77 -3.34 0.88
CA ILE A 13 -7.16 -1.93 0.82
C ILE A 13 -8.47 -1.82 0.03
N HIS A 14 -9.47 -1.20 0.65
CA HIS A 14 -10.79 -1.03 0.08
C HIS A 14 -10.94 0.35 -0.58
N GLY A 15 -11.51 0.37 -1.78
CA GLY A 15 -11.99 1.57 -2.45
C GLY A 15 -13.51 1.59 -2.57
N GLN A 16 -14.02 2.58 -3.28
CA GLN A 16 -15.46 2.73 -3.48
C GLN A 16 -16.04 1.63 -4.39
N ALA A 17 -15.36 1.32 -5.49
CA ALA A 17 -15.85 0.38 -6.52
C ALA A 17 -15.09 -0.95 -6.54
N PHE A 18 -13.96 -1.06 -5.85
CA PHE A 18 -13.10 -2.24 -5.89
C PHE A 18 -12.26 -2.38 -4.63
N THR A 19 -11.78 -3.59 -4.36
CA THR A 19 -10.84 -3.90 -3.29
C THR A 19 -9.57 -4.46 -3.92
N LYS A 20 -8.40 -4.10 -3.38
CA LYS A 20 -7.12 -4.67 -3.78
C LYS A 20 -6.44 -5.34 -2.61
N VAL A 21 -5.77 -6.45 -2.92
CA VAL A 21 -4.81 -7.10 -2.03
C VAL A 21 -3.43 -6.92 -2.66
N GLY A 22 -2.44 -6.60 -1.84
CA GLY A 22 -1.05 -6.51 -2.26
C GLY A 22 -0.08 -6.71 -1.11
N ILE A 23 1.20 -6.89 -1.44
CA ILE A 23 2.27 -7.01 -0.46
C ILE A 23 2.89 -5.63 -0.25
N VAL A 24 3.06 -5.23 1.01
CA VAL A 24 3.63 -3.92 1.36
C VAL A 24 5.14 -3.94 1.14
N CYS A 25 5.63 -3.05 0.29
CA CYS A 25 7.06 -2.81 0.07
C CYS A 25 7.63 -1.87 1.14
N ASP A 26 6.89 -0.79 1.40
CA ASP A 26 7.26 0.27 2.34
C ASP A 26 6.01 0.95 2.92
N ALA A 27 6.12 1.51 4.13
CA ALA A 27 5.03 2.22 4.78
C ALA A 27 5.53 3.30 5.75
N SER A 28 4.92 4.49 5.68
CA SER A 28 5.17 5.56 6.62
C SER A 28 4.52 5.30 7.99
N ALA A 29 4.92 6.10 8.99
CA ALA A 29 4.09 6.27 10.19
C ALA A 29 2.78 6.99 9.85
N TYR A 30 1.80 6.87 10.74
CA TYR A 30 0.57 7.68 10.67
C TYR A 30 0.90 9.17 10.82
N ASP A 31 0.32 9.99 9.95
CA ASP A 31 0.41 11.44 10.01
C ASP A 31 -0.64 12.05 10.97
N THR A 32 -0.67 13.38 11.06
CA THR A 32 -1.63 14.12 11.91
C THR A 32 -3.08 14.03 11.43
N ARG A 33 -3.31 13.52 10.21
CA ARG A 33 -4.63 13.30 9.61
C ARG A 33 -5.08 11.84 9.70
N ASP A 34 -4.37 11.03 10.48
CA ASP A 34 -4.59 9.59 10.61
C ASP A 34 -4.50 8.81 9.28
N THR A 35 -3.74 9.37 8.33
CA THR A 35 -3.38 8.72 7.07
C THR A 35 -1.96 8.19 7.13
N LEU A 36 -1.64 7.21 6.30
CA LEU A 36 -0.28 6.73 6.13
C LEU A 36 -0.02 6.46 4.65
N GLU A 37 1.21 6.71 4.21
CA GLU A 37 1.66 6.40 2.86
C GLU A 37 2.13 4.96 2.79
N VAL A 38 1.71 4.24 1.76
CA VAL A 38 2.05 2.84 1.51
C VAL A 38 2.54 2.69 0.10
N VAL A 39 3.67 2.00 -0.05
CA VAL A 39 4.08 1.40 -1.32
C VAL A 39 3.76 -0.08 -1.26
N TYR A 40 3.00 -0.58 -2.22
CA TYR A 40 2.60 -1.98 -2.28
C TYR A 40 2.65 -2.52 -3.72
N VAL A 41 2.88 -3.81 -3.86
CA VAL A 41 2.71 -4.55 -5.12
C VAL A 41 1.36 -5.25 -5.10
N ASP A 42 0.47 -4.88 -6.01
CA ASP A 42 -0.85 -5.50 -6.12
C ASP A 42 -0.80 -6.88 -6.77
N ALA A 43 -1.92 -7.62 -6.72
CA ALA A 43 -2.04 -8.95 -7.32
C ALA A 43 -1.82 -8.99 -8.85
N ALA A 44 -1.83 -7.84 -9.54
CA ALA A 44 -1.46 -7.73 -10.95
C ALA A 44 0.04 -7.41 -11.13
N PHE A 45 0.84 -7.59 -10.08
CA PHE A 45 2.27 -7.28 -10.01
C PHE A 45 2.61 -5.81 -10.30
N LYS A 46 1.67 -4.89 -10.04
CA LYS A 46 1.90 -3.45 -10.18
C LYS A 46 2.28 -2.80 -8.87
N ALA A 47 3.43 -2.14 -8.85
CA ALA A 47 3.88 -1.34 -7.72
C ALA A 47 3.17 0.01 -7.72
N ARG A 48 2.56 0.37 -6.58
CA ARG A 48 1.81 1.61 -6.41
C ARG A 48 2.16 2.28 -5.09
N ARG A 49 2.26 3.62 -5.11
CA ARG A 49 2.32 4.47 -3.92
C ARG A 49 0.96 5.13 -3.70
N THR A 50 0.42 5.03 -2.50
CA THR A 50 -0.90 5.58 -2.16
C THR A 50 -0.98 6.01 -0.70
N LEU A 51 -2.00 6.81 -0.38
CA LEU A 51 -2.38 7.13 0.98
C LEU A 51 -3.54 6.25 1.40
N VAL A 52 -3.42 5.65 2.59
CA VAL A 52 -4.48 4.82 3.20
C VAL A 52 -4.88 5.37 4.55
N VAL A 53 -6.11 5.08 4.94
CA VAL A 53 -6.73 5.48 6.20
C VAL A 53 -7.40 4.26 6.84
N TRP A 54 -7.40 4.20 8.16
CA TRP A 54 -8.15 3.18 8.90
C TRP A 54 -9.57 3.68 9.21
N ARG A 55 -10.60 3.05 8.62
CA ARG A 55 -12.02 3.39 8.83
C ARG A 55 -12.85 2.13 8.87
N ASN A 56 -13.90 2.10 9.69
CA ASN A 56 -14.83 0.95 9.78
C ASN A 56 -14.10 -0.40 9.91
N ASP A 57 -13.07 -0.43 10.75
CA ASP A 57 -12.22 -1.61 11.01
C ASP A 57 -11.53 -2.22 9.78
N ARG A 58 -11.23 -1.40 8.77
CA ARG A 58 -10.47 -1.80 7.57
C ARG A 58 -9.60 -0.67 7.04
N PHE A 59 -8.63 -1.01 6.19
CA PHE A 59 -7.86 -0.03 5.44
C PHE A 59 -8.63 0.39 4.19
N GLU A 60 -8.77 1.70 4.00
CA GLU A 60 -9.38 2.30 2.82
C GLU A 60 -8.37 3.25 2.15
N TRP A 61 -8.46 3.44 0.83
CA TRP A 61 -7.73 4.56 0.21
C TRP A 61 -8.27 5.89 0.72
N SER A 62 -7.38 6.84 0.99
CA SER A 62 -7.81 8.20 1.35
C SER A 62 -8.59 8.84 0.20
N GLU A 63 -8.23 8.51 -1.04
CA GLU A 63 -8.97 8.81 -2.27
C GLU A 63 -9.62 7.52 -2.80
N PRO A 64 -10.91 7.25 -2.51
CA PRO A 64 -11.51 5.93 -2.70
C PRO A 64 -11.60 5.42 -4.15
N SER A 65 -11.47 6.31 -5.14
CA SER A 65 -11.49 6.01 -6.57
C SER A 65 -10.09 5.83 -7.16
N TYR A 66 -9.04 6.17 -6.41
CA TYR A 66 -7.66 6.20 -6.90
C TYR A 66 -6.77 5.22 -6.12
N PRO A 67 -6.32 4.13 -6.76
CA PRO A 67 -5.50 3.10 -6.10
C PRO A 67 -4.04 3.53 -5.83
N GLY A 68 -3.67 4.75 -6.23
CA GLY A 68 -2.32 5.29 -6.11
C GLY A 68 -1.59 5.46 -7.44
N VAL A 69 -0.43 6.10 -7.35
CA VAL A 69 0.49 6.41 -8.45
C VAL A 69 1.33 5.18 -8.77
N ASN A 70 1.58 4.90 -10.05
CA ASN A 70 2.52 3.85 -10.46
C ASN A 70 3.95 4.24 -10.06
N VAL A 71 4.66 3.35 -9.37
CA VAL A 71 6.05 3.55 -8.93
C VAL A 71 6.96 2.39 -9.36
N GLU A 72 6.62 1.68 -10.45
CA GLU A 72 7.38 0.53 -10.94
C GLU A 72 8.82 0.88 -11.34
N ASN A 73 9.06 2.11 -11.80
CA ASN A 73 10.37 2.58 -12.26
C ASN A 73 10.91 3.74 -11.41
N ASP A 74 10.36 3.92 -10.20
CA ASP A 74 10.83 4.95 -9.29
C ASP A 74 12.11 4.46 -8.58
N PRO A 75 13.26 5.12 -8.76
CA PRO A 75 14.55 4.67 -8.20
C PRO A 75 14.53 4.56 -6.66
N ASP A 76 13.70 5.36 -5.99
CA ASP A 76 13.63 5.37 -4.52
C ASP A 76 12.99 4.08 -3.96
N TYR A 77 12.20 3.38 -4.78
CA TYR A 77 11.48 2.17 -4.38
C TYR A 77 11.93 0.89 -5.11
N ASP A 78 12.84 1.00 -6.08
CA ASP A 78 13.26 -0.12 -6.95
C ASP A 78 13.72 -1.35 -6.14
N LEU A 79 14.58 -1.15 -5.14
CA LEU A 79 15.07 -2.24 -4.30
C LEU A 79 13.93 -2.97 -3.58
N TYR A 80 13.00 -2.24 -2.98
CA TYR A 80 11.89 -2.84 -2.23
C TYR A 80 10.91 -3.55 -3.16
N VAL A 81 10.54 -2.90 -4.27
CA VAL A 81 9.63 -3.46 -5.28
C VAL A 81 10.20 -4.73 -5.89
N THR A 82 11.47 -4.71 -6.28
CA THR A 82 12.17 -5.87 -6.84
C THR A 82 12.28 -7.00 -5.82
N THR A 83 12.53 -6.68 -4.56
CA THR A 83 12.56 -7.68 -3.47
C THR A 83 11.19 -8.36 -3.30
N VAL A 84 10.09 -7.60 -3.34
CA VAL A 84 8.73 -8.16 -3.17
C VAL A 84 8.37 -9.04 -4.37
N LYS A 85 8.64 -8.55 -5.58
CA LYS A 85 8.36 -9.29 -6.83
C LYS A 85 9.16 -10.59 -6.92
N ASN A 86 10.33 -10.66 -6.31
CA ASN A 86 11.16 -11.86 -6.22
C ASN A 86 10.82 -12.77 -5.02
N GLY A 87 9.78 -12.44 -4.24
CA GLY A 87 9.31 -13.27 -3.12
C GLY A 87 10.26 -13.30 -1.92
N ARG A 88 11.07 -12.25 -1.70
CA ARG A 88 12.09 -12.21 -0.65
C ARG A 88 11.65 -11.35 0.54
N TYR A 89 10.73 -11.84 1.38
CA TYR A 89 10.32 -11.19 2.64
C TYR A 89 9.97 -12.21 3.73
#